data_AF-A0A1M3EAF2-F1
#
_entry.id   AF-A0A1M3EAF2-F1
#
_cell.length_a   1.000
_cell.length_b   1.000
_cell.length_c   1.000
_cell.angle_alpha   90.00
_cell.angle_beta   90.00
_cell.angle_gamma   90.00
#
_symmetry.space_group_name_H-M   'P 1'
#
loop_
_entity.id
_entity.type
_entity.pdbx_description
1 polymer ?
#
loop_
_entity_poly.entity_id
_entity_poly.type
_entity_poly.pdbx_seq_one_letter_code
_entity_poly.pdbx_strand_id
1 'polypeptide(L)'
;MKKILHTLLLLAGLTPFSAEAQFYNGNLESGTLAAWRAYTGSNSGGSLNLSTFVEGAVSGRHTIVTPANDPEIGATINRVFPPGIPSDTFSVRLGNGSGGGQAEILSFQVYNYYPPSMMGFSMAFIGNQNHNVATSYKNPFISIWVSRSNTLATSMDPGQLLADTTIRLDSLSSFFTTRGSGNRVYREWTRFELDDLFPSLAGPWSEQFFTIYFATADCTDGGHFGYAYIDNVSNYSRTVASFTAPATFSRSIAGSFIGSIRINGSASVAESSYSFEIVRCSASGVPLFGAPTYTTATYSGFVPSNLNLRPIFDMWVPSTYWVSDAYYRIKLKTWNTGTDSEDSTTRVIQCRGGFVLEG
;
A
#
# COMPACT_ATOMS: atom_id res chain seq x y z
N MET A 1 -22.68 -55.72 41.05
CA MET A 1 -21.60 -54.97 40.38
C MET A 1 -22.05 -54.60 38.97
N LYS A 2 -21.86 -53.33 38.59
CA LYS A 2 -21.76 -52.77 37.22
C LYS A 2 -22.97 -52.92 36.26
N LYS A 3 -23.81 -51.90 36.23
CA LYS A 3 -24.39 -51.39 34.97
C LYS A 3 -23.71 -50.05 34.67
N ILE A 4 -22.69 -50.07 33.81
CA ILE A 4 -21.98 -48.86 33.38
C ILE A 4 -22.67 -48.36 32.12
N LEU A 5 -23.33 -47.22 32.29
CA LEU A 5 -23.99 -46.40 31.27
C LEU A 5 -22.93 -45.94 30.25
N HIS A 6 -23.08 -46.36 28.98
CA HIS A 6 -22.28 -45.83 27.87
C HIS A 6 -22.96 -44.58 27.32
N THR A 7 -22.62 -43.42 27.88
CA THR A 7 -22.91 -42.13 27.24
C THR A 7 -21.73 -41.83 26.31
N LEU A 8 -21.88 -42.18 25.03
CA LEU A 8 -20.96 -41.74 23.98
C LEU A 8 -21.25 -40.25 23.72
N LEU A 9 -20.45 -39.38 24.32
CA LEU A 9 -20.50 -37.94 24.08
C LEU A 9 -19.89 -37.69 22.69
N LEU A 10 -20.73 -37.42 21.70
CA LEU A 10 -20.33 -37.01 20.36
C LEU A 10 -19.77 -35.57 20.44
N LEU A 11 -18.51 -35.44 20.87
CA LEU A 11 -17.73 -34.21 20.66
C LEU A 11 -17.35 -34.18 19.17
N ALA A 12 -18.33 -33.82 18.33
CA ALA A 12 -18.02 -33.36 16.98
C ALA A 12 -17.15 -32.10 17.14
N GLY A 13 -15.91 -32.22 16.70
CA GLY A 13 -14.91 -31.16 16.78
C GLY A 13 -15.44 -29.87 16.19
N LEU A 14 -15.76 -28.92 17.06
CA LEU A 14 -15.76 -27.51 16.71
C LEU A 14 -14.28 -27.11 16.59
N THR A 15 -13.64 -27.49 15.49
CA THR A 15 -12.43 -26.78 15.06
C THR A 15 -12.85 -25.33 14.89
N PRO A 16 -12.18 -24.36 15.53
CA PRO A 16 -12.42 -22.96 15.21
C PRO A 16 -12.24 -22.83 13.69
N PHE A 17 -13.28 -22.36 12.99
CA PHE A 17 -13.10 -21.82 11.65
C PHE A 17 -12.03 -20.74 11.80
N SER A 18 -10.79 -21.03 11.39
CA SER A 18 -9.75 -20.00 11.44
C SER A 18 -10.10 -18.96 10.38
N ALA A 19 -9.94 -17.68 10.72
CA ALA A 19 -10.12 -16.57 9.79
C ALA A 19 -9.25 -16.71 8.52
N GLU A 20 -8.24 -17.60 8.53
CA GLU A 20 -7.37 -17.87 7.38
C GLU A 20 -8.08 -18.55 6.20
N ALA A 21 -9.19 -19.27 6.43
CA ALA A 21 -9.93 -19.91 5.33
C ALA A 21 -10.61 -18.87 4.42
N GLN A 22 -10.95 -17.69 4.94
CA GLN A 22 -11.60 -16.62 4.19
C GLN A 22 -10.66 -16.00 3.13
N PHE A 23 -9.37 -15.95 3.42
CA PHE A 23 -8.34 -15.30 2.61
C PHE A 23 -7.31 -16.29 2.10
N TYR A 24 -7.71 -17.55 1.89
CA TYR A 24 -6.79 -18.58 1.45
C TYR A 24 -6.03 -18.12 0.18
N ASN A 25 -4.70 -17.99 0.32
CA ASN A 25 -3.79 -17.49 -0.70
C ASN A 25 -4.11 -16.09 -1.28
N GLY A 26 -4.85 -15.25 -0.54
CA GLY A 26 -5.09 -13.85 -0.90
C GLY A 26 -3.82 -12.98 -0.81
N ASN A 27 -2.83 -13.43 -0.04
CA ASN A 27 -1.48 -12.86 0.02
C ASN A 27 -0.48 -13.56 -0.92
N LEU A 28 -0.93 -14.49 -1.78
CA LEU A 28 -0.12 -15.13 -2.83
C LEU A 28 1.11 -15.94 -2.35
N GLU A 29 1.29 -16.12 -1.05
CA GLU A 29 2.48 -16.75 -0.46
C GLU A 29 2.61 -18.26 -0.75
N SER A 30 1.62 -18.88 -1.41
CA SER A 30 1.79 -20.21 -2.01
C SER A 30 2.69 -20.21 -3.25
N GLY A 31 3.04 -19.04 -3.79
CA GLY A 31 3.78 -18.90 -5.05
C GLY A 31 2.94 -19.26 -6.28
N THR A 32 1.61 -19.29 -6.14
CA THR A 32 0.68 -19.68 -7.21
C THR A 32 -0.55 -18.77 -7.24
N LEU A 33 -1.32 -18.83 -8.34
CA LEU A 33 -2.64 -18.21 -8.46
C LEU A 33 -3.76 -19.11 -7.89
N ALA A 34 -3.46 -20.04 -6.97
CA ALA A 34 -4.51 -20.80 -6.29
C ALA A 34 -5.51 -19.85 -5.61
N ALA A 35 -6.81 -20.11 -5.73
CA ALA A 35 -7.91 -19.24 -5.29
C ALA A 35 -8.10 -17.92 -6.08
N TRP A 36 -7.29 -17.68 -7.12
CA TRP A 36 -7.47 -16.58 -8.05
C TRP A 36 -7.97 -17.10 -9.40
N ARG A 37 -8.78 -16.28 -10.09
CA ARG A 37 -9.13 -16.52 -11.50
C ARG A 37 -8.54 -15.40 -12.33
N ALA A 38 -8.00 -15.76 -13.48
CA ALA A 38 -7.31 -14.85 -14.39
C ALA A 38 -8.07 -14.76 -15.71
N TYR A 39 -8.04 -13.60 -16.35
CA TYR A 39 -8.69 -13.40 -17.63
C TYR A 39 -7.88 -12.47 -18.52
N THR A 40 -7.98 -12.67 -19.83
CA THR A 40 -7.37 -11.78 -20.81
C THR A 40 -8.39 -11.25 -21.79
N GLY A 41 -8.20 -10.00 -22.19
CA GLY A 41 -9.01 -9.32 -23.18
C GLY A 41 -8.23 -8.17 -23.82
N SER A 42 -8.97 -7.20 -24.33
CA SER A 42 -8.45 -6.01 -25.00
C SER A 42 -9.20 -4.73 -24.58
N ASN A 43 -8.49 -3.61 -24.55
CA ASN A 43 -9.05 -2.28 -24.38
C ASN A 43 -9.12 -1.55 -25.73
N SER A 44 -10.23 -1.70 -26.44
CA SER A 44 -10.44 -1.08 -27.75
C SER A 44 -11.21 0.25 -27.70
N GLY A 45 -11.76 0.64 -26.55
CA GLY A 45 -12.67 1.79 -26.45
C GLY A 45 -12.59 2.62 -25.17
N GLY A 46 -11.58 2.38 -24.32
CA GLY A 46 -11.41 3.08 -23.04
C GLY A 46 -12.27 2.50 -21.91
N SER A 47 -13.01 1.42 -22.22
CA SER A 47 -13.84 0.61 -21.34
C SER A 47 -13.69 -0.86 -21.71
N LEU A 48 -13.86 -1.76 -20.74
CA LEU A 48 -13.68 -3.20 -20.90
C LEU A 48 -15.02 -3.87 -21.26
N ASN A 49 -15.04 -4.61 -22.37
CA ASN A 49 -16.17 -5.49 -22.68
C ASN A 49 -15.98 -6.84 -21.99
N LEU A 50 -16.50 -6.97 -20.76
CA LEU A 50 -16.29 -8.13 -19.90
C LEU A 50 -16.77 -9.47 -20.51
N SER A 51 -17.75 -9.43 -21.41
CA SER A 51 -18.27 -10.62 -22.09
C SER A 51 -17.28 -11.25 -23.09
N THR A 52 -16.25 -10.51 -23.49
CA THR A 52 -15.25 -10.94 -24.48
C THR A 52 -13.96 -11.48 -23.86
N PHE A 53 -13.82 -11.38 -22.54
CA PHE A 53 -12.65 -11.87 -21.83
C PHE A 53 -12.61 -13.39 -21.82
N VAL A 54 -11.41 -13.94 -22.02
CA VAL A 54 -11.16 -15.38 -21.96
C VAL A 54 -10.53 -15.71 -20.62
N GLU A 55 -11.13 -16.65 -19.90
CA GLU A 55 -10.60 -17.16 -18.63
C GLU A 55 -9.33 -18.00 -18.86
N GLY A 56 -8.32 -17.77 -18.03
CA GLY A 56 -7.03 -18.43 -18.05
C GLY A 56 -5.88 -17.47 -17.81
N ALA A 57 -4.92 -17.89 -16.98
CA ALA A 57 -3.68 -17.16 -16.79
C ALA A 57 -2.81 -17.26 -18.05
N VAL A 58 -2.30 -16.12 -18.51
CA VAL A 58 -1.37 -16.05 -19.64
C VAL A 58 0.01 -15.68 -19.13
N SER A 59 1.01 -16.49 -19.48
CA SER A 59 2.41 -16.26 -19.10
C SER A 59 2.87 -14.87 -19.52
N GLY A 60 3.54 -14.15 -18.62
CA GLY A 60 4.01 -12.78 -18.82
C GLY A 60 2.97 -11.69 -18.54
N ARG A 61 1.66 -12.01 -18.62
CA ARG A 61 0.53 -11.10 -18.36
C ARG A 61 -0.10 -11.31 -16.97
N HIS A 62 -0.04 -12.54 -16.46
CA HIS A 62 -0.42 -12.91 -15.09
C HIS A 62 0.76 -13.64 -14.47
N THR A 63 1.61 -12.92 -13.74
CA THR A 63 2.93 -13.44 -13.36
C THR A 63 3.09 -13.39 -11.85
N ILE A 64 3.25 -14.53 -11.20
CA ILE A 64 3.77 -14.56 -9.83
C ILE A 64 5.23 -14.09 -9.88
N VAL A 65 5.57 -13.09 -9.07
CA VAL A 65 6.90 -12.50 -9.01
C VAL A 65 7.50 -12.63 -7.63
N THR A 66 8.83 -12.66 -7.57
CA THR A 66 9.65 -12.69 -6.35
C THR A 66 10.33 -11.33 -6.13
N PRO A 67 10.93 -11.07 -4.95
CA PRO A 67 11.62 -9.82 -4.69
C PRO A 67 12.66 -9.47 -5.76
N ALA A 68 12.49 -8.30 -6.38
CA ALA A 68 13.38 -7.74 -7.38
C ALA A 68 13.00 -6.29 -7.64
N ASN A 69 13.90 -5.53 -8.27
CA ASN A 69 13.58 -4.19 -8.78
C ASN A 69 12.62 -4.28 -9.96
N ASP A 70 11.62 -3.42 -10.02
CA ASP A 70 10.73 -3.28 -11.18
C ASP A 70 11.54 -3.00 -12.47
N PRO A 71 11.22 -3.62 -13.62
CA PRO A 71 11.98 -3.42 -14.85
C PRO A 71 11.87 -2.00 -15.45
N GLU A 72 10.77 -1.29 -15.21
CA GLU A 72 10.53 0.04 -15.79
C GLU A 72 10.98 1.18 -14.85
N ILE A 73 10.83 0.99 -13.54
CA ILE A 73 11.12 2.01 -12.51
C ILE A 73 12.31 1.59 -11.60
N GLY A 74 12.95 0.45 -11.84
CA GLY A 74 14.17 0.05 -11.13
C GLY A 74 13.97 -0.05 -9.61
N ALA A 75 15.01 0.32 -8.85
CA ALA A 75 15.04 0.16 -7.38
C ALA A 75 14.06 1.05 -6.60
N THR A 76 13.28 1.88 -7.28
CA THR A 76 12.21 2.66 -6.64
C THR A 76 11.08 1.75 -6.17
N ILE A 77 10.64 0.81 -7.03
CA ILE A 77 9.60 -0.16 -6.70
C ILE A 77 10.22 -1.55 -6.59
N ASN A 78 9.98 -2.21 -5.46
CA ASN A 78 10.17 -3.66 -5.37
C ASN A 78 8.92 -4.35 -5.94
N ARG A 79 9.11 -5.42 -6.73
CA ARG A 79 8.01 -6.16 -7.34
C ARG A 79 7.13 -6.89 -6.34
N VAL A 80 7.62 -7.17 -5.14
CA VAL A 80 6.81 -7.68 -4.03
C VAL A 80 6.58 -6.58 -3.01
N PHE A 81 5.50 -6.71 -2.24
CA PHE A 81 5.25 -5.79 -1.14
C PHE A 81 6.47 -5.78 -0.21
N PRO A 82 7.01 -4.61 0.17
CA PRO A 82 8.29 -4.54 0.87
C PRO A 82 8.33 -5.44 2.11
N PRO A 83 9.45 -6.14 2.33
CA PRO A 83 9.54 -7.19 3.33
C PRO A 83 9.35 -6.62 4.74
N GLY A 84 8.38 -7.18 5.47
CA GLY A 84 8.31 -7.15 6.93
C GLY A 84 8.85 -8.45 7.52
N ILE A 85 8.59 -8.70 8.81
CA ILE A 85 8.76 -10.03 9.41
C ILE A 85 7.34 -10.59 9.66
N PRO A 86 6.93 -11.72 9.05
CA PRO A 86 7.65 -12.46 8.01
C PRO A 86 7.71 -11.70 6.68
N SER A 87 8.70 -12.01 5.84
CA SER A 87 8.90 -11.35 4.55
C SER A 87 7.89 -11.86 3.53
N ASP A 88 7.17 -10.97 2.86
CA ASP A 88 6.42 -11.36 1.65
C ASP A 88 7.41 -11.83 0.59
N THR A 89 7.12 -13.00 0.04
CA THR A 89 7.98 -13.68 -0.92
C THR A 89 7.40 -13.60 -2.32
N PHE A 90 6.08 -13.41 -2.42
CA PHE A 90 5.39 -13.41 -3.69
C PHE A 90 4.41 -12.27 -3.79
N SER A 91 4.25 -11.76 -5.01
CA SER A 91 3.10 -10.95 -5.39
C SER A 91 2.69 -11.36 -6.81
N VAL A 92 1.61 -10.80 -7.34
CA VAL A 92 1.22 -11.01 -8.73
C VAL A 92 1.37 -9.73 -9.51
N ARG A 93 2.09 -9.80 -10.63
CA ARG A 93 2.04 -8.78 -11.68
C ARG A 93 0.86 -9.04 -12.60
N LEU A 94 -0.07 -8.10 -12.63
CA LEU A 94 -1.21 -8.05 -13.55
C LEU A 94 -0.90 -7.08 -14.69
N GLY A 95 -0.82 -7.58 -15.91
CA GLY A 95 -0.35 -6.85 -17.07
C GLY A 95 1.17 -6.99 -17.30
N ASN A 96 1.69 -6.20 -18.22
CA ASN A 96 3.10 -6.23 -18.60
C ASN A 96 3.59 -4.87 -19.15
N GLY A 97 4.89 -4.76 -19.43
CA GLY A 97 5.52 -3.53 -19.94
C GLY A 97 5.36 -3.30 -21.45
N SER A 98 4.49 -4.05 -22.11
CA SER A 98 4.20 -3.90 -23.55
C SER A 98 2.85 -3.23 -23.71
N GLY A 99 2.73 -2.32 -24.67
CA GLY A 99 1.42 -1.80 -25.08
C GLY A 99 0.69 -2.79 -26.00
N GLY A 100 -0.24 -2.24 -26.80
CA GLY A 100 -1.01 -3.00 -27.78
C GLY A 100 -2.49 -3.10 -27.45
N GLY A 101 -3.00 -2.33 -26.49
CA GLY A 101 -4.40 -2.35 -26.11
C GLY A 101 -4.77 -3.64 -25.38
N GLN A 102 -3.82 -4.26 -24.69
CA GLN A 102 -4.06 -5.45 -23.89
C GLN A 102 -4.84 -5.09 -22.63
N ALA A 103 -5.62 -6.05 -22.12
CA ALA A 103 -6.25 -5.95 -20.81
C ALA A 103 -6.21 -7.29 -20.08
N GLU A 104 -6.01 -7.24 -18.77
CA GLU A 104 -5.89 -8.40 -17.89
C GLU A 104 -6.79 -8.21 -16.68
N ILE A 105 -7.35 -9.30 -16.17
CA ILE A 105 -8.19 -9.27 -14.98
C ILE A 105 -7.78 -10.41 -14.04
N LEU A 106 -7.63 -10.10 -12.76
CA LEU A 106 -7.61 -11.07 -11.68
C LEU A 106 -8.86 -10.91 -10.82
N SER A 107 -9.43 -12.01 -10.37
CA SER A 107 -10.52 -12.00 -9.41
C SER A 107 -10.23 -12.90 -8.22
N PHE A 108 -10.54 -12.42 -7.03
CA PHE A 108 -10.45 -13.15 -5.78
C PHE A 108 -11.81 -13.19 -5.08
N GLN A 109 -12.28 -14.38 -4.75
CA GLN A 109 -13.56 -14.56 -4.06
C GLN A 109 -13.34 -14.61 -2.55
N VAL A 110 -14.03 -13.74 -1.83
CA VAL A 110 -14.04 -13.69 -0.37
C VAL A 110 -15.32 -14.36 0.11
N TYR A 111 -15.19 -15.26 1.09
CA TYR A 111 -16.32 -15.96 1.70
C TYR A 111 -16.56 -15.49 3.13
N ASN A 112 -17.82 -15.54 3.58
CA ASN A 112 -18.22 -15.31 4.97
C ASN A 112 -17.70 -13.99 5.54
N TYR A 113 -17.87 -12.91 4.79
CA TYR A 113 -17.44 -11.59 5.22
C TYR A 113 -18.44 -10.96 6.19
N TYR A 114 -17.95 -10.57 7.36
CA TYR A 114 -18.72 -9.92 8.42
C TYR A 114 -18.03 -8.64 8.87
N PRO A 115 -18.66 -7.46 8.73
CA PRO A 115 -18.18 -6.23 9.32
C PRO A 115 -18.17 -6.28 10.86
N PRO A 116 -17.31 -5.49 11.53
CA PRO A 116 -16.27 -4.66 10.96
C PRO A 116 -15.07 -5.52 10.57
N SER A 117 -14.78 -5.56 9.27
CA SER A 117 -13.67 -6.34 8.73
C SER A 117 -12.78 -5.34 8.00
N MET A 118 -11.59 -5.09 8.54
CA MET A 118 -10.59 -4.18 7.99
C MET A 118 -9.88 -4.82 6.80
N MET A 119 -10.68 -5.24 5.82
CA MET A 119 -10.22 -5.97 4.66
C MET A 119 -9.87 -5.01 3.53
N GLY A 120 -8.76 -5.33 2.90
CA GLY A 120 -8.21 -4.55 1.81
C GLY A 120 -7.20 -5.36 1.03
N PHE A 121 -6.42 -4.65 0.23
CA PHE A 121 -5.34 -5.20 -0.57
C PHE A 121 -4.23 -4.18 -0.73
N SER A 122 -3.02 -4.66 -1.00
CA SER A 122 -1.88 -3.82 -1.31
C SER A 122 -1.61 -3.82 -2.79
N MET A 123 -1.27 -2.66 -3.34
CA MET A 123 -0.98 -2.55 -4.76
C MET A 123 0.00 -1.44 -5.11
N ALA A 124 0.87 -1.71 -6.07
CA ALA A 124 1.72 -0.73 -6.74
C ALA A 124 1.34 -0.64 -8.23
N PHE A 125 1.42 0.56 -8.82
CA PHE A 125 1.07 0.81 -10.22
C PHE A 125 2.24 1.34 -11.01
N ILE A 126 2.40 0.84 -12.23
CA ILE A 126 3.46 1.26 -13.14
C ILE A 126 2.90 1.36 -14.54
N GLY A 127 3.28 2.40 -15.26
CA GLY A 127 3.05 2.47 -16.68
C GLY A 127 3.76 3.64 -17.32
N ASN A 128 3.36 3.91 -18.56
CA ASN A 128 3.69 5.14 -19.23
C ASN A 128 2.43 5.82 -19.73
N GLN A 129 2.52 7.13 -19.94
CA GLN A 129 1.41 7.89 -20.51
C GLN A 129 1.90 8.90 -21.53
N ASN A 130 1.01 9.33 -22.41
CA ASN A 130 1.27 10.52 -23.22
C ASN A 130 -0.01 11.22 -23.69
N HIS A 131 -1.18 10.84 -23.14
CA HIS A 131 -2.42 11.54 -23.45
C HIS A 131 -2.66 12.66 -22.44
N ASN A 132 -3.05 13.81 -22.97
CA ASN A 132 -3.44 14.97 -22.18
C ASN A 132 -4.82 14.77 -21.52
N VAL A 133 -5.22 15.71 -20.67
CA VAL A 133 -6.50 15.67 -19.94
C VAL A 133 -7.71 15.45 -20.86
N ALA A 134 -7.72 16.04 -22.06
CA ALA A 134 -8.84 15.91 -23.01
C ALA A 134 -8.98 14.50 -23.62
N THR A 135 -7.91 13.70 -23.60
CA THR A 135 -7.88 12.33 -24.13
C THR A 135 -7.46 11.30 -23.07
N SER A 136 -7.58 11.66 -21.79
CA SER A 136 -7.14 10.84 -20.66
C SER A 136 -7.88 9.49 -20.57
N TYR A 137 -9.10 9.38 -21.13
CA TYR A 137 -9.81 8.10 -21.25
C TYR A 137 -9.05 7.05 -22.07
N LYS A 138 -8.08 7.49 -22.88
CA LYS A 138 -7.19 6.62 -23.63
C LYS A 138 -5.99 6.15 -22.82
N ASN A 139 -5.64 6.81 -21.71
CA ASN A 139 -4.48 6.39 -20.92
C ASN A 139 -4.69 4.98 -20.35
N PRO A 140 -3.59 4.25 -20.09
CA PRO A 140 -3.67 3.00 -19.35
C PRO A 140 -4.36 3.22 -18.00
N PHE A 141 -5.01 2.18 -17.49
CA PHE A 141 -5.75 2.28 -16.24
C PHE A 141 -5.73 1.00 -15.43
N ILE A 142 -6.03 1.18 -14.15
CA ILE A 142 -6.46 0.11 -13.25
C ILE A 142 -7.95 0.33 -12.96
N SER A 143 -8.75 -0.73 -13.05
CA SER A 143 -10.13 -0.75 -12.58
C SER A 143 -10.26 -1.78 -11.48
N ILE A 144 -10.99 -1.43 -10.43
CA ILE A 144 -11.20 -2.28 -9.27
C ILE A 144 -12.70 -2.26 -8.98
N TRP A 145 -13.32 -3.41 -8.86
CA TRP A 145 -14.72 -3.49 -8.48
C TRP A 145 -15.01 -4.68 -7.59
N VAL A 146 -16.08 -4.54 -6.83
CA VAL A 146 -16.58 -5.53 -5.89
C VAL A 146 -17.95 -5.96 -6.40
N SER A 147 -18.17 -7.27 -6.50
CA SER A 147 -19.40 -7.82 -7.07
C SER A 147 -19.90 -9.03 -6.29
N ARG A 148 -21.22 -9.19 -6.25
CA ARG A 148 -21.87 -10.43 -5.81
C ARG A 148 -21.70 -11.57 -6.82
N SER A 149 -21.34 -11.26 -8.06
CA SER A 149 -21.12 -12.29 -9.08
C SER A 149 -19.66 -12.72 -9.10
N ASN A 150 -19.43 -14.03 -9.09
CA ASN A 150 -18.14 -14.63 -9.44
C ASN A 150 -18.02 -14.90 -10.95
N THR A 151 -18.96 -14.42 -11.77
CA THR A 151 -18.91 -14.56 -13.23
C THR A 151 -18.58 -13.21 -13.86
N LEU A 152 -17.37 -13.10 -14.42
CA LEU A 152 -16.82 -11.85 -14.95
C LEU A 152 -17.82 -11.09 -15.86
N ALA A 153 -18.43 -11.78 -16.82
CA ALA A 153 -19.34 -11.18 -17.80
C ALA A 153 -20.56 -10.46 -17.19
N THR A 154 -20.97 -10.86 -15.99
CA THR A 154 -22.13 -10.30 -15.25
C THR A 154 -21.71 -9.50 -14.02
N SER A 155 -20.40 -9.35 -13.78
CA SER A 155 -19.88 -8.80 -12.52
C SER A 155 -20.17 -7.31 -12.34
N MET A 156 -20.45 -6.60 -13.43
CA MET A 156 -20.85 -5.18 -13.43
C MET A 156 -22.35 -4.98 -13.70
N ASP A 157 -23.15 -6.05 -13.76
CA ASP A 157 -24.60 -5.91 -13.99
C ASP A 157 -25.30 -5.22 -12.81
N PRO A 158 -26.39 -4.47 -13.05
CA PRO A 158 -27.22 -3.91 -11.99
C PRO A 158 -27.67 -4.99 -10.98
N GLY A 159 -27.47 -4.72 -9.69
CA GLY A 159 -27.77 -5.66 -8.61
C GLY A 159 -26.63 -6.62 -8.25
N GLN A 160 -25.69 -6.87 -9.17
CA GLN A 160 -24.46 -7.62 -8.89
C GLN A 160 -23.34 -6.70 -8.42
N LEU A 161 -23.17 -5.56 -9.10
CA LEU A 161 -22.14 -4.59 -8.75
C LEU A 161 -22.42 -3.96 -7.37
N LEU A 162 -21.42 -4.01 -6.50
CA LEU A 162 -21.46 -3.42 -5.16
C LEU A 162 -20.78 -2.05 -5.15
N ALA A 163 -19.60 -1.97 -5.77
CA ALA A 163 -18.84 -0.74 -5.93
C ALA A 163 -17.78 -0.91 -7.02
N ASP A 164 -17.38 0.18 -7.66
CA ASP A 164 -16.31 0.22 -8.63
C ASP A 164 -15.53 1.54 -8.56
N THR A 165 -14.29 1.48 -9.04
CA THR A 165 -13.44 2.64 -9.24
C THR A 165 -12.50 2.37 -10.40
N THR A 166 -12.15 3.41 -11.13
CA THR A 166 -11.17 3.33 -12.21
C THR A 166 -10.18 4.47 -12.05
N ILE A 167 -8.91 4.11 -11.88
CA ILE A 167 -7.81 5.05 -11.77
C ILE A 167 -7.04 5.01 -13.08
N ARG A 168 -7.11 6.09 -13.83
CA ARG A 168 -6.36 6.25 -15.08
C ARG A 168 -4.99 6.83 -14.76
N LEU A 169 -3.96 6.34 -15.44
CA LEU A 169 -2.63 6.91 -15.33
C LEU A 169 -2.70 8.38 -15.76
N ASP A 170 -2.31 9.25 -14.83
CA ASP A 170 -2.22 10.69 -15.04
C ASP A 170 -1.00 11.26 -14.31
N SER A 171 0.02 11.68 -15.07
CA SER A 171 1.25 12.34 -14.60
C SER A 171 1.00 13.69 -13.94
N LEU A 172 -0.19 14.28 -14.13
CA LEU A 172 -0.61 15.51 -13.47
C LEU A 172 -1.35 15.23 -12.16
N SER A 173 -1.78 14.00 -11.92
CA SER A 173 -2.41 13.61 -10.67
C SER A 173 -1.39 13.55 -9.54
N SER A 174 -1.72 14.15 -8.40
CA SER A 174 -0.94 14.02 -7.17
C SER A 174 -0.92 12.59 -6.61
N PHE A 175 -1.77 11.72 -7.14
CA PHE A 175 -1.75 10.30 -6.81
C PHE A 175 -0.51 9.58 -7.37
N PHE A 176 -0.02 10.00 -8.54
CA PHE A 176 1.12 9.36 -9.18
C PHE A 176 2.40 10.19 -9.07
N THR A 177 3.54 9.49 -9.13
CA THR A 177 4.87 10.09 -9.28
C THR A 177 5.38 9.87 -10.70
N THR A 178 6.10 10.86 -11.22
CA THR A 178 6.75 10.79 -12.54
C THR A 178 8.25 10.52 -12.38
N ARG A 179 8.82 9.69 -13.27
CA ARG A 179 10.26 9.42 -13.29
C ARG A 179 10.87 9.60 -14.66
N GLY A 180 11.97 10.37 -14.71
CA GLY A 180 12.82 10.52 -15.89
C GLY A 180 12.12 11.18 -17.08
N SER A 181 12.75 11.08 -18.26
CA SER A 181 12.33 11.74 -19.51
C SER A 181 11.43 10.87 -20.42
N GLY A 182 10.75 9.85 -19.88
CA GLY A 182 10.00 8.85 -20.66
C GLY A 182 8.51 8.72 -20.32
N ASN A 183 7.94 9.76 -19.69
CA ASN A 183 6.59 9.76 -19.13
C ASN A 183 6.26 8.49 -18.34
N ARG A 184 7.24 7.94 -17.62
CA ARG A 184 7.00 6.82 -16.71
C ARG A 184 6.28 7.37 -15.50
N VAL A 185 5.13 6.77 -15.22
CA VAL A 185 4.21 7.16 -14.16
C VAL A 185 4.04 5.96 -13.27
N TYR A 186 4.20 6.16 -11.98
CA TYR A 186 4.09 5.07 -11.03
C TYR A 186 3.46 5.52 -9.72
N ARG A 187 2.97 4.54 -8.98
CA ARG A 187 2.54 4.66 -7.61
C ARG A 187 3.18 3.52 -6.83
N GLU A 188 3.88 3.89 -5.76
CA GLU A 188 4.47 2.93 -4.83
C GLU A 188 3.39 2.09 -4.15
N TRP A 189 3.81 0.98 -3.53
CA TRP A 189 2.93 0.12 -2.74
C TRP A 189 2.04 0.93 -1.80
N THR A 190 0.74 0.84 -2.06
CA THR A 190 -0.32 1.51 -1.32
C THR A 190 -1.30 0.47 -0.83
N ARG A 191 -1.70 0.57 0.43
CA ARG A 191 -2.81 -0.21 0.97
C ARG A 191 -4.13 0.47 0.61
N PHE A 192 -5.08 -0.30 0.12
CA PHE A 192 -6.47 0.12 -0.08
C PHE A 192 -7.35 -0.73 0.81
N GLU A 193 -7.98 -0.12 1.82
CA GLU A 193 -9.10 -0.75 2.49
C GLU A 193 -10.36 -0.61 1.63
N LEU A 194 -11.22 -1.61 1.65
CA LEU A 194 -12.41 -1.60 0.79
C LEU A 194 -13.39 -0.50 1.15
N ASP A 195 -13.58 -0.18 2.42
CA ASP A 195 -14.51 0.86 2.89
C ASP A 195 -13.98 2.27 2.62
N ASP A 196 -12.65 2.47 2.72
CA ASP A 196 -11.99 3.72 2.33
C ASP A 196 -12.04 3.92 0.80
N LEU A 197 -11.77 2.88 0.03
CA LEU A 197 -11.80 2.93 -1.44
C LEU A 197 -13.23 3.04 -1.99
N PHE A 198 -14.18 2.37 -1.33
CA PHE A 198 -15.58 2.32 -1.69
C PHE A 198 -16.46 2.74 -0.51
N PRO A 199 -16.70 4.05 -0.33
CA PRO A 199 -17.54 4.55 0.76
C PRO A 199 -18.98 4.00 0.74
N SER A 200 -19.47 3.51 -0.41
CA SER A 200 -20.76 2.82 -0.51
C SER A 200 -20.79 1.48 0.24
N LEU A 201 -19.64 0.92 0.56
CA LEU A 201 -19.45 -0.28 1.38
C LEU A 201 -19.13 0.07 2.84
N ALA A 202 -19.05 1.36 3.20
CA ALA A 202 -18.85 1.78 4.59
C ALA A 202 -20.14 1.54 5.39
N GLY A 203 -20.11 0.58 6.31
CA GLY A 203 -21.25 0.22 7.16
C GLY A 203 -21.45 -1.30 7.28
N PRO A 204 -22.51 -1.74 7.98
CA PRO A 204 -22.81 -3.17 8.09
C PRO A 204 -23.39 -3.70 6.77
N TRP A 205 -22.55 -4.30 5.94
CA TRP A 205 -22.96 -5.13 4.80
C TRP A 205 -22.41 -6.56 5.01
N SER A 206 -23.30 -7.53 4.99
CA SER A 206 -22.92 -8.95 5.09
C SER A 206 -23.26 -9.63 3.78
N GLU A 207 -22.28 -10.23 3.14
CA GLU A 207 -22.48 -11.09 1.99
C GLU A 207 -21.91 -12.46 2.34
N GLN A 208 -22.64 -13.53 1.98
CA GLN A 208 -22.11 -14.88 2.12
C GLN A 208 -20.82 -15.04 1.31
N PHE A 209 -20.74 -14.35 0.18
CA PHE A 209 -19.52 -14.15 -0.59
C PHE A 209 -19.62 -12.90 -1.46
N PHE A 210 -18.48 -12.36 -1.84
CA PHE A 210 -18.35 -11.43 -2.96
C PHE A 210 -17.01 -11.68 -3.66
N THR A 211 -16.84 -11.08 -4.82
CA THR A 211 -15.61 -11.18 -5.61
C THR A 211 -15.04 -9.78 -5.80
N ILE A 212 -13.74 -9.64 -5.50
CA ILE A 212 -12.97 -8.46 -5.86
C ILE A 212 -12.34 -8.73 -7.20
N TYR A 213 -12.49 -7.80 -8.13
CA TYR A 213 -11.86 -7.84 -9.43
C TYR A 213 -10.84 -6.71 -9.54
N PHE A 214 -9.69 -7.03 -10.10
CA PHE A 214 -8.63 -6.11 -10.44
C PHE A 214 -8.41 -6.22 -11.94
N ALA A 215 -8.46 -5.11 -12.65
CA ALA A 215 -8.21 -5.07 -14.08
C ALA A 215 -7.12 -4.06 -14.40
N THR A 216 -6.16 -4.47 -15.23
CA THR A 216 -5.26 -3.55 -15.91
C THR A 216 -5.61 -3.47 -17.37
N ALA A 217 -5.39 -2.31 -17.96
CA ALA A 217 -5.56 -2.11 -19.38
C ALA A 217 -4.56 -1.10 -19.91
N ASP A 218 -3.99 -1.43 -21.06
CA ASP A 218 -3.16 -0.54 -21.86
C ASP A 218 -3.98 0.62 -22.42
N CYS A 219 -3.27 1.55 -23.04
CA CYS A 219 -3.89 2.61 -23.82
C CYS A 219 -4.63 2.06 -25.05
N THR A 220 -5.75 2.69 -25.38
CA THR A 220 -6.58 2.33 -26.56
C THR A 220 -5.85 2.50 -27.89
N ASP A 221 -4.88 3.41 -27.96
CA ASP A 221 -4.08 3.67 -29.16
C ASP A 221 -2.87 2.71 -29.26
N GLY A 222 -2.69 1.82 -28.26
CA GLY A 222 -1.69 0.75 -28.26
C GLY A 222 -0.27 1.17 -27.92
N GLY A 223 0.05 2.47 -27.88
CA GLY A 223 1.41 2.97 -27.63
C GLY A 223 1.86 2.96 -26.17
N HIS A 224 0.94 2.83 -25.22
CA HIS A 224 1.23 2.93 -23.78
C HIS A 224 0.70 1.72 -23.02
N PHE A 225 1.44 1.31 -22.00
CA PHE A 225 1.15 0.18 -21.15
C PHE A 225 0.86 0.61 -19.71
N GLY A 226 0.12 -0.23 -19.00
CA GLY A 226 -0.09 -0.10 -17.56
C GLY A 226 -0.19 -1.48 -16.93
N TYR A 227 0.52 -1.69 -15.83
CA TYR A 227 0.46 -2.91 -15.03
C TYR A 227 0.48 -2.58 -13.55
N ALA A 228 0.09 -3.58 -12.75
CA ALA A 228 0.07 -3.48 -11.30
C ALA A 228 0.75 -4.68 -10.66
N TYR A 229 1.33 -4.48 -9.48
CA TYR A 229 1.62 -5.56 -8.55
C TYR A 229 0.53 -5.58 -7.49
N ILE A 230 -0.08 -6.74 -7.25
CA ILE A 230 -1.17 -6.92 -6.28
C ILE A 230 -0.71 -7.93 -5.23
N ASP A 231 -1.06 -7.67 -3.97
CA ASP A 231 -0.73 -8.51 -2.85
C ASP A 231 -1.69 -8.30 -1.66
N ASN A 232 -1.58 -9.15 -0.63
CA ASN A 232 -2.19 -8.97 0.69
C ASN A 232 -3.70 -8.70 0.65
N VAL A 233 -4.46 -9.45 -0.16
CA VAL A 233 -5.93 -9.47 -0.04
C VAL A 233 -6.29 -10.17 1.27
N SER A 234 -6.45 -9.38 2.33
CA SER A 234 -6.57 -9.85 3.71
C SER A 234 -7.11 -8.78 4.64
N ASN A 235 -7.46 -9.18 5.87
CA ASN A 235 -7.75 -8.29 7.01
C ASN A 235 -6.50 -7.81 7.77
N TYR A 236 -5.37 -8.50 7.55
CA TYR A 236 -4.06 -8.05 7.99
C TYR A 236 -3.56 -6.98 7.05
N SER A 237 -2.98 -5.94 7.63
CA SER A 237 -2.30 -4.89 6.89
C SER A 237 -1.01 -4.54 7.60
N ARG A 238 -0.02 -4.08 6.84
CA ARG A 238 1.21 -3.56 7.42
C ARG A 238 1.63 -2.31 6.69
N THR A 239 2.34 -1.44 7.40
CA THR A 239 3.13 -0.36 6.82
C THR A 239 4.60 -0.69 6.96
N VAL A 240 5.45 -0.01 6.19
CA VAL A 240 6.89 -0.04 6.42
C VAL A 240 7.34 1.38 6.65
N ALA A 241 7.79 1.68 7.87
CA ALA A 241 8.30 2.99 8.24
C ALA A 241 9.78 3.11 7.82
N SER A 242 10.10 4.05 6.92
CA SER A 242 11.49 4.30 6.54
C SER A 242 11.73 5.78 6.27
N PHE A 243 12.78 6.32 6.89
CA PHE A 243 13.27 7.65 6.55
C PHE A 243 14.77 7.78 6.71
N THR A 244 15.35 8.74 6.01
CA THR A 244 16.71 9.22 6.24
C THR A 244 16.66 10.57 6.96
N ALA A 245 17.69 10.85 7.75
CA ALA A 245 17.84 12.11 8.48
C ALA A 245 19.34 12.48 8.52
N PRO A 246 19.69 13.77 8.64
CA PRO A 246 21.08 14.19 8.78
C PRO A 246 21.65 13.68 10.11
N ALA A 247 22.93 13.31 10.13
CA ALA A 247 23.60 12.92 11.38
C ALA A 247 23.67 14.08 12.39
N THR A 248 23.71 15.32 11.90
CA THR A 248 23.81 16.52 12.71
C THR A 248 22.91 17.64 12.18
N PHE A 249 22.47 18.53 13.06
CA PHE A 249 21.80 19.79 12.69
C PHE A 249 22.30 20.92 13.57
N SER A 250 22.26 22.16 13.08
CA SER A 250 22.61 23.33 13.89
C SER A 250 21.53 23.67 14.90
N ARG A 251 21.93 24.22 16.05
CA ARG A 251 20.99 24.92 16.94
C ARG A 251 20.49 26.18 16.24
N SER A 252 19.19 26.24 15.92
CA SER A 252 18.58 27.46 15.37
C SER A 252 18.73 28.65 16.34
N ILE A 253 19.01 29.82 15.77
CA ILE A 253 18.84 31.12 16.42
C ILE A 253 17.42 31.57 16.09
N ALA A 254 16.67 32.09 17.07
CA ALA A 254 15.31 32.56 16.86
C ALA A 254 15.22 33.48 15.62
N GLY A 255 14.34 33.13 14.67
CA GLY A 255 14.16 33.87 13.41
C GLY A 255 15.04 33.43 12.23
N SER A 256 15.84 32.35 12.38
CA SER A 256 16.72 31.84 11.32
C SER A 256 16.28 30.46 10.80
N PHE A 257 16.40 30.24 9.48
CA PHE A 257 16.24 28.93 8.84
C PHE A 257 17.42 27.97 9.10
N ILE A 258 18.45 28.43 9.82
CA ILE A 258 19.62 27.62 10.17
C ILE A 258 19.22 26.58 11.22
N GLY A 259 19.61 25.32 11.00
CA GLY A 259 19.29 24.21 11.90
C GLY A 259 18.13 23.32 11.47
N SER A 260 17.89 23.23 10.15
CA SER A 260 16.93 22.31 9.55
C SER A 260 17.19 20.86 9.95
N ILE A 261 16.10 20.12 10.16
CA ILE A 261 16.11 18.67 10.29
C ILE A 261 15.40 18.15 9.04
N ARG A 262 16.10 18.11 7.91
CA ARG A 262 15.54 17.63 6.64
C ARG A 262 15.54 16.10 6.62
N ILE A 263 14.37 15.51 6.58
CA ILE A 263 14.22 14.08 6.38
C ILE A 263 13.76 13.76 4.96
N ASN A 264 14.04 12.55 4.51
CA ASN A 264 13.42 11.97 3.33
C ASN A 264 12.76 10.65 3.73
N GLY A 265 11.43 10.63 3.72
CA GLY A 265 10.60 9.47 4.04
C GLY A 265 10.06 8.70 2.83
N SER A 266 10.59 8.95 1.62
CA SER A 266 10.11 8.31 0.38
C SER A 266 10.28 6.78 0.31
N ALA A 267 10.99 6.20 1.28
CA ALA A 267 11.14 4.76 1.41
C ALA A 267 10.08 4.13 2.33
N SER A 268 9.24 4.93 3.00
CA SER A 268 8.05 4.41 3.68
C SER A 268 7.05 3.91 2.65
N VAL A 269 6.32 2.84 2.98
CA VAL A 269 5.28 2.30 2.09
C VAL A 269 4.01 1.92 2.84
N ALA A 270 2.91 1.92 2.07
CA ALA A 270 1.57 1.49 2.47
C ALA A 270 0.93 2.26 3.64
N GLU A 271 1.52 3.36 4.08
CA GLU A 271 0.94 4.23 5.08
C GLU A 271 -0.19 5.10 4.51
N SER A 272 -1.25 5.29 5.31
CA SER A 272 -2.26 6.32 5.06
C SER A 272 -2.20 7.44 6.10
N SER A 273 -1.39 7.25 7.15
CA SER A 273 -1.15 8.22 8.21
C SER A 273 0.24 8.05 8.81
N TYR A 274 0.79 9.14 9.34
CA TYR A 274 2.06 9.13 10.06
C TYR A 274 2.12 10.17 11.18
N SER A 275 3.05 9.95 12.11
CA SER A 275 3.44 10.95 13.12
C SER A 275 4.92 10.80 13.47
N PHE A 276 5.48 11.82 14.14
CA PHE A 276 6.84 11.79 14.64
C PHE A 276 6.88 11.92 16.15
N GLU A 277 7.80 11.20 16.78
CA GLU A 277 8.19 11.38 18.18
C GLU A 277 9.64 11.87 18.26
N ILE A 278 9.94 12.75 19.21
CA ILE A 278 11.30 13.14 19.55
C ILE A 278 11.56 13.05 21.04
N VAL A 279 12.73 12.52 21.40
CA VAL A 279 13.20 12.44 22.78
C VAL A 279 14.71 12.67 22.85
N ARG A 280 15.19 13.35 23.89
CA ARG A 280 16.64 13.46 24.16
C ARG A 280 17.19 12.09 24.53
N CYS A 281 18.34 11.74 23.96
CA CYS A 281 18.93 10.43 24.12
C CYS A 281 20.47 10.50 24.28
N SER A 282 21.08 9.35 24.52
CA SER A 282 22.51 9.12 24.33
C SER A 282 22.88 9.07 22.85
N ALA A 283 24.19 9.06 22.54
CA ALA A 283 24.68 8.83 21.18
C ALA A 283 24.22 7.47 20.59
N SER A 284 23.91 6.48 21.44
CA SER A 284 23.36 5.19 21.05
C SER A 284 21.83 5.17 20.88
N GLY A 285 21.17 6.32 21.04
CA GLY A 285 19.71 6.43 20.88
C GLY A 285 18.89 5.98 22.09
N VAL A 286 19.51 5.71 23.24
CA VAL A 286 18.80 5.37 24.47
C VAL A 286 18.22 6.65 25.08
N PRO A 287 16.89 6.77 25.28
CA PRO A 287 16.29 7.95 25.92
C PRO A 287 16.94 8.23 27.28
N LEU A 288 17.25 9.51 27.55
CA LEU A 288 17.78 9.90 28.85
C LEU A 288 16.70 9.72 29.92
N PHE A 289 17.09 9.30 31.12
CA PHE A 289 16.15 9.14 32.22
C PHE A 289 15.40 10.44 32.52
N GLY A 290 14.07 10.37 32.57
CA GLY A 290 13.19 11.53 32.78
C GLY A 290 13.08 12.49 31.60
N ALA A 291 13.68 12.21 30.44
CA ALA A 291 13.52 13.06 29.26
C ALA A 291 12.08 12.93 28.70
N PRO A 292 11.35 14.04 28.52
CA PRO A 292 10.03 14.00 27.90
C PRO A 292 10.11 13.56 26.43
N THR A 293 9.13 12.77 26.01
CA THR A 293 8.89 12.46 24.60
C THR A 293 7.81 13.39 24.08
N TYR A 294 8.08 14.05 22.96
CA TYR A 294 7.12 14.92 22.28
C TYR A 294 6.66 14.24 21.01
N THR A 295 5.34 14.22 20.80
CA THR A 295 4.70 13.61 19.63
C THR A 295 3.99 14.69 18.83
N THR A 296 4.19 14.68 17.52
CA THR A 296 3.48 15.61 16.62
C THR A 296 2.01 15.23 16.52
N ALA A 297 1.21 16.10 15.88
CA ALA A 297 -0.08 15.68 15.36
C ALA A 297 0.07 14.50 14.37
N THR A 298 -1.02 13.79 14.15
CA THR A 298 -1.17 12.84 13.05
C THR A 298 -1.33 13.61 11.74
N TYR A 299 -0.57 13.21 10.74
CA TYR A 299 -0.69 13.69 9.37
C TYR A 299 -1.33 12.59 8.52
N SER A 300 -2.24 12.97 7.63
CA SER A 300 -2.80 12.06 6.63
C SER A 300 -1.92 12.00 5.38
N GLY A 301 -1.94 10.84 4.71
CA GLY A 301 -1.17 10.57 3.51
C GLY A 301 0.24 10.02 3.79
N PHE A 302 1.11 10.17 2.80
CA PHE A 302 2.45 9.57 2.77
C PHE A 302 3.48 10.43 3.48
N VAL A 303 4.53 9.78 3.99
CA VAL A 303 5.68 10.49 4.54
C VAL A 303 6.42 11.21 3.40
N PRO A 304 6.57 12.55 3.45
CA PRO A 304 7.15 13.30 2.34
C PRO A 304 8.63 12.96 2.07
N SER A 305 9.03 13.07 0.80
CA SER A 305 10.42 12.88 0.37
C SER A 305 11.36 14.01 0.79
N ASN A 306 10.84 15.16 1.21
CA ASN A 306 11.59 16.30 1.74
C ASN A 306 10.75 17.04 2.78
N LEU A 307 10.94 16.71 4.06
CA LEU A 307 10.23 17.34 5.17
C LEU A 307 11.23 17.95 6.15
N ASN A 308 11.06 19.23 6.49
CA ASN A 308 11.82 19.83 7.57
C ASN A 308 11.07 19.66 8.89
N LEU A 309 11.55 18.76 9.76
CA LEU A 309 10.91 18.49 11.04
C LEU A 309 11.15 19.60 12.08
N ARG A 310 12.10 20.51 11.84
CA ARG A 310 12.46 21.52 12.85
C ARG A 310 11.30 22.47 13.19
N PRO A 311 10.65 23.15 12.22
CA PRO A 311 9.49 24.00 12.53
C PRO A 311 8.34 23.21 13.14
N ILE A 312 8.18 21.93 12.75
CA ILE A 312 7.13 21.06 13.29
C ILE A 312 7.37 20.82 14.78
N PHE A 313 8.58 20.38 15.16
CA PHE A 313 8.88 20.14 16.58
C PHE A 313 8.93 21.41 17.41
N ASP A 314 9.35 22.55 16.85
CA ASP A 314 9.37 23.84 17.56
C ASP A 314 7.96 24.29 18.02
N MET A 315 6.89 23.72 17.46
CA MET A 315 5.52 23.93 17.95
C MET A 315 5.19 23.15 19.24
N TRP A 316 5.92 22.07 19.53
CA TRP A 316 5.61 21.13 20.60
C TRP A 316 6.67 21.11 21.71
N VAL A 317 7.93 21.42 21.38
CA VAL A 317 9.04 21.40 22.33
C VAL A 317 9.28 22.81 22.91
N PRO A 318 9.71 22.91 24.19
CA PRO A 318 10.12 24.21 24.75
C PRO A 318 11.33 24.79 24.00
N SER A 319 11.45 26.11 23.97
CA SER A 319 12.56 26.80 23.29
C SER A 319 13.96 26.41 23.79
N THR A 320 14.06 25.91 25.02
CA THR A 320 15.31 25.42 25.63
C THR A 320 15.61 23.95 25.33
N TYR A 321 14.73 23.24 24.61
CA TYR A 321 14.86 21.81 24.36
C TYR A 321 16.11 21.46 23.53
N TRP A 322 16.50 22.35 22.61
CA TRP A 322 17.65 22.20 21.72
C TRP A 322 18.94 22.65 22.39
N VAL A 323 19.73 21.69 22.88
CA VAL A 323 20.98 21.88 23.61
C VAL A 323 22.14 21.52 22.70
N SER A 324 23.21 22.34 22.73
CA SER A 324 24.45 22.03 21.98
C SER A 324 25.00 20.67 22.39
N ASP A 325 25.47 19.92 21.40
CA ASP A 325 26.12 18.61 21.50
C ASP A 325 25.24 17.50 22.08
N ALA A 326 23.96 17.77 22.31
CA ALA A 326 22.97 16.77 22.72
C ALA A 326 22.50 15.93 21.54
N TYR A 327 22.14 14.67 21.84
CA TYR A 327 21.55 13.75 20.88
C TYR A 327 20.03 13.67 21.05
N TYR A 328 19.35 13.44 19.92
CA TYR A 328 17.90 13.32 19.83
C TYR A 328 17.57 12.08 19.03
N ARG A 329 16.67 11.25 19.55
CA ARG A 329 16.09 10.13 18.83
C ARG A 329 14.78 10.61 18.24
N ILE A 330 14.70 10.61 16.92
CA ILE A 330 13.47 10.83 16.17
C ILE A 330 12.90 9.45 15.82
N LYS A 331 11.63 9.22 16.14
CA LYS A 331 10.88 8.05 15.69
C LYS A 331 9.83 8.50 14.68
N LEU A 332 9.80 7.86 13.53
CA LEU A 332 8.67 7.91 12.61
C LEU A 332 7.74 6.75 12.96
N LYS A 333 6.45 7.03 13.11
CA LYS A 333 5.38 6.03 13.18
C LYS A 333 4.53 6.15 11.93
N THR A 334 4.26 5.03 11.29
CA THR A 334 3.35 4.92 10.15
C THR A 334 2.27 3.92 10.49
N TRP A 335 1.06 4.13 9.98
CA TRP A 335 -0.01 3.16 10.09
C TRP A 335 -1.00 3.35 8.96
N ASN A 336 -1.88 2.37 8.82
CA ASN A 336 -3.06 2.48 7.98
C ASN A 336 -4.28 1.94 8.76
N THR A 337 -5.40 1.74 8.07
CA THR A 337 -6.68 1.38 8.68
C THR A 337 -6.83 -0.13 8.94
N GLY A 338 -5.88 -0.96 8.52
CA GLY A 338 -5.89 -2.40 8.76
C GLY A 338 -5.39 -2.83 10.15
N THR A 339 -5.68 -4.09 10.51
CA THR A 339 -5.23 -4.71 11.76
C THR A 339 -3.70 -4.83 11.77
N ASP A 340 -3.06 -4.50 12.90
CA ASP A 340 -1.60 -4.56 13.09
C ASP A 340 -0.79 -3.74 12.08
N SER A 341 -1.38 -2.65 11.57
CA SER A 341 -0.78 -1.83 10.52
C SER A 341 0.33 -0.88 10.97
N GLU A 342 0.53 -0.69 12.27
CA GLU A 342 1.53 0.22 12.80
C GLU A 342 2.95 -0.33 12.60
N ASP A 343 3.80 0.48 11.99
CA ASP A 343 5.25 0.26 11.99
C ASP A 343 5.98 1.53 12.46
N SER A 344 7.21 1.37 12.91
CA SER A 344 8.03 2.50 13.31
C SER A 344 9.52 2.29 13.08
N THR A 345 10.21 3.37 12.75
CA THR A 345 11.67 3.38 12.62
C THR A 345 12.27 4.58 13.34
N THR A 346 13.54 4.49 13.72
CA THR A 346 14.21 5.55 14.49
C THR A 346 15.52 6.00 13.85
N ARG A 347 15.84 7.28 14.04
CA ARG A 347 17.15 7.88 13.70
C ARG A 347 17.65 8.70 14.88
N VAL A 348 18.97 8.67 15.09
CA VAL A 348 19.64 9.49 16.10
C VAL A 348 20.35 10.64 15.38
N ILE A 349 20.11 11.85 15.85
CA ILE A 349 20.72 13.07 15.31
C ILE A 349 21.36 13.87 16.43
N GLN A 350 22.44 14.59 16.14
CA GLN A 350 23.11 15.45 17.12
C GLN A 350 22.89 16.93 16.81
N CYS A 351 22.48 17.69 17.82
CA CYS A 351 22.47 19.15 17.74
C CYS A 351 23.91 19.65 17.89
N ARG A 352 24.43 20.43 16.94
CA ARG A 352 25.76 21.05 17.03
C ARG A 352 25.64 22.52 17.41
N GLY A 353 26.49 22.95 18.33
CA GLY A 353 26.69 24.37 18.63
C GLY A 353 27.49 25.03 17.52
N GLY A 354 26.92 26.06 16.89
CA GLY A 354 27.54 26.77 15.77
C GLY A 354 26.96 26.41 14.40
N PHE A 355 27.38 27.16 13.38
CA PHE A 355 26.93 26.98 11.99
C PHE A 355 27.51 25.68 11.42
N VAL A 356 26.64 24.75 11.06
CA VAL A 356 26.97 23.64 10.16
C VAL A 356 26.61 24.14 8.77
N LEU A 357 27.59 24.32 7.90
CA LEU A 357 27.32 24.61 6.48
C LEU A 357 26.72 23.34 5.87
N GLU A 358 25.47 23.41 5.39
CA GLU A 358 24.88 22.33 4.59
C GLU A 358 25.71 22.19 3.31
N GLY A 359 26.33 21.02 3.12
CA GLY A 359 27.13 20.65 1.94
C GLY A 359 26.40 19.67 1.04
#